data_AF-A0A7L4YC70-F1
#
_entry.id   AF-A0A7L4YC70-F1
#
_cell.length_a   1.000
_cell.length_b   1.000
_cell.length_c   1.000
_cell.angle_alpha   90.00
_cell.angle_beta   90.00
_cell.angle_gamma   90.00
#
_symmetry.space_group_name_H-M   'P 1'
#
loop_
_entity.id
_entity.type
_entity.pdbx_description
1 polymer ?
#
loop_
_entity_poly.entity_id
_entity_poly.type
_entity_poly.pdbx_seq_one_letter_code
_entity_poly.pdbx_strand_id
1 'polypeptide(L)' 'MAHLIFDEDEQQQLRESARERAATGEGLLAYALEQIAAEGIDLSTATPYAAVQARYGLGDADAARTPGAA' A
#
# COMPACT_ATOMS: atom_id res chain seq x y z
N MET A 1 -18.18 -4.99 -5.32
CA MET A 1 -17.44 -4.99 -4.03
C MET A 1 -16.39 -3.90 -4.08
N ALA A 2 -15.87 -3.45 -2.93
CA ALA A 2 -15.12 -2.20 -2.83
C ALA A 2 -13.73 -2.31 -3.50
N HIS A 3 -13.50 -1.48 -4.50
CA HIS A 3 -12.22 -1.32 -5.16
C HIS A 3 -11.64 0.03 -4.76
N LEU A 4 -10.41 0.07 -4.27
CA LEU A 4 -9.74 1.33 -3.98
C LEU A 4 -9.04 1.79 -5.26
N ILE A 5 -9.58 2.84 -5.86
CA ILE A 5 -9.03 3.49 -7.04
C ILE A 5 -8.40 4.79 -6.59
N PHE A 6 -7.13 4.96 -6.92
CA PHE A 6 -6.37 6.17 -6.64
C PHE A 6 -6.68 7.23 -7.69
N ASP A 7 -6.71 8.50 -7.28
CA ASP A 7 -6.81 9.61 -8.22
C ASP A 7 -5.51 9.79 -9.03
N GLU A 8 -5.53 10.69 -10.01
CA GLU A 8 -4.41 10.88 -10.92
C GLU A 8 -3.12 11.32 -10.20
N ASP A 9 -3.24 12.16 -9.17
CA ASP A 9 -2.11 12.66 -8.38
C ASP A 9 -1.53 11.55 -7.50
N GLU A 10 -2.39 10.75 -6.87
CA GLU A 10 -2.00 9.59 -6.06
C GLU A 10 -1.33 8.50 -6.93
N GLN A 11 -1.88 8.22 -8.12
CA GLN A 11 -1.25 7.30 -9.06
C GLN A 11 0.13 7.80 -9.50
N GLN A 12 0.27 9.10 -9.75
CA GLN A 12 1.57 9.68 -10.12
C GLN A 12 2.59 9.55 -8.99
N GLN A 13 2.19 9.81 -7.74
CA GLN A 13 3.05 9.62 -6.56
C GLN A 13 3.49 8.16 -6.38
N LEU A 14 2.59 7.20 -6.63
CA LEU A 14 2.91 5.77 -6.59
C LEU A 14 3.93 5.39 -7.67
N ARG A 15 3.79 5.90 -8.89
CA ARG A 15 4.75 5.67 -9.99
C ARG A 15 6.11 6.31 -9.73
N GLU A 16 6.13 7.50 -9.14
CA GLU A 16 7.38 8.15 -8.73
C GLU A 16 8.10 7.34 -7.65
N SER A 17 7.36 6.92 -6.62
CA SER A 17 7.88 6.02 -5.58
C SER A 17 8.39 4.71 -6.19
N ALA A 18 7.69 4.13 -7.16
CA ALA A 18 8.12 2.93 -7.86
C ALA A 18 9.48 3.12 -8.55
N ARG A 19 9.67 4.24 -9.25
CA ARG A 19 10.95 4.57 -9.92
C ARG A 19 12.09 4.73 -8.92
N GLU A 20 11.85 5.40 -7.80
CA GLU A 20 12.83 5.52 -6.72
C GLU A 20 13.24 4.15 -6.18
N ARG A 21 12.26 3.27 -5.93
CA ARG A 21 12.52 1.91 -5.41
C ARG A 21 13.23 1.03 -6.43
N ALA A 22 12.93 1.18 -7.72
CA ALA A 22 13.66 0.48 -8.77
C ALA A 22 15.15 0.90 -8.78
N ALA A 23 15.42 2.19 -8.60
CA ALA A 23 16.78 2.73 -8.56
C ALA A 23 17.60 2.25 -7.35
N THR A 24 16.95 1.91 -6.23
CA THR A 24 17.59 1.36 -5.02
C THR A 24 17.72 -0.18 -5.04
N GLY A 25 17.33 -0.84 -6.13
CA GLY A 25 17.39 -2.29 -6.28
C GLY A 25 16.18 -3.04 -5.70
N GLU A 26 15.15 -2.33 -5.24
CA GLU A 26 13.90 -2.89 -4.72
C GLU A 26 12.89 -3.18 -5.86
N GLY A 27 13.31 -3.93 -6.88
CA GLY A 27 12.54 -4.13 -8.11
C GLY A 27 11.15 -4.76 -7.93
N LEU A 28 10.99 -5.65 -6.94
CA LEU A 28 9.69 -6.25 -6.60
C LEU A 28 8.72 -5.22 -6.02
N LEU A 29 9.22 -4.31 -5.17
CA LEU A 29 8.41 -3.24 -4.60
C LEU A 29 8.03 -2.22 -5.68
N ALA A 30 8.97 -1.87 -6.55
CA ALA A 30 8.69 -1.00 -7.70
C ALA A 30 7.59 -1.57 -8.60
N TYR A 31 7.68 -2.86 -8.94
CA TYR A 31 6.64 -3.54 -9.72
C TYR A 31 5.27 -3.49 -9.03
N ALA A 32 5.21 -3.78 -7.73
CA ALA A 32 3.97 -3.75 -6.98
C ALA A 32 3.34 -2.35 -6.97
N LEU A 33 4.15 -1.30 -6.78
CA LEU A 33 3.69 0.10 -6.78
C LEU A 33 3.14 0.52 -8.15
N GLU A 34 3.79 0.15 -9.26
CA GLU A 34 3.28 0.38 -10.62
C GLU A 34 1.94 -0.34 -10.86
N GLN A 35 1.80 -1.59 -10.41
CA GLN A 35 0.54 -2.34 -10.54
C GLN A 35 -0.57 -1.69 -9.72
N ILE A 36 -0.29 -1.28 -8.48
CA ILE A 36 -1.26 -0.58 -7.62
C ILE A 36 -1.69 0.75 -8.26
N ALA A 37 -0.77 1.49 -8.88
CA ALA A 37 -1.08 2.74 -9.58
C ALA A 37 -1.91 2.51 -10.86
N ALA A 38 -1.72 1.40 -11.56
CA ALA A 38 -2.43 1.11 -12.81
C ALA A 38 -3.82 0.50 -12.57
N GLU A 39 -3.90 -0.44 -11.63
CA GLU A 39 -5.09 -1.27 -11.45
C GLU A 39 -5.90 -0.86 -10.22
N GLY A 40 -5.27 -0.29 -9.19
CA GLY A 40 -5.87 -0.06 -7.87
C GLY A 40 -5.77 -1.29 -6.97
N ILE A 41 -6.55 -1.32 -5.89
CA ILE A 41 -6.57 -2.45 -4.93
C ILE A 41 -7.97 -3.04 -4.82
N ASP A 42 -8.08 -4.34 -5.09
CA ASP A 42 -9.29 -5.10 -4.81
C ASP A 42 -9.37 -5.51 -3.33
N LEU A 43 -10.24 -4.85 -2.58
CA LEU A 43 -10.41 -5.08 -1.15
C LEU A 43 -11.07 -6.43 -0.83
N SER A 44 -11.63 -7.13 -1.83
CA SER A 44 -12.18 -8.47 -1.62
C SER A 44 -11.09 -9.54 -1.46
N THR A 45 -9.88 -9.28 -1.95
CA THR A 45 -8.72 -10.18 -1.83
C THR A 45 -7.73 -9.72 -0.76
N ALA A 46 -7.87 -8.49 -0.28
CA ALA A 46 -7.02 -7.93 0.74
C ALA A 46 -7.24 -8.63 2.09
N THR A 47 -6.13 -8.97 2.77
CA THR A 47 -6.20 -9.46 4.14
C THR A 47 -6.44 -8.28 5.09
N PRO A 48 -7.47 -8.33 5.95
CA PRO A 48 -7.71 -7.27 6.92
C PRO A 48 -6.49 -7.07 7.83
N TYR A 49 -6.18 -5.81 8.14
CA TYR A 49 -5.01 -5.47 8.93
C TYR A 49 -4.99 -6.16 10.30
N ALA A 50 -6.14 -6.27 10.98
CA ALA A 50 -6.28 -6.98 12.25
C ALA A 50 -5.84 -8.46 12.17
N ALA A 51 -6.08 -9.12 11.03
CA ALA A 51 -5.63 -10.50 10.80
C ALA A 51 -4.10 -10.56 10.59
N VAL A 52 -3.51 -9.56 9.93
CA VAL A 52 -2.05 -9.43 9.81
C VAL A 52 -1.42 -9.22 11.19
N GLN A 53 -1.99 -8.33 12.01
CA GLN A 53 -1.50 -8.08 13.37
C GLN A 53 -1.48 -9.36 14.22
N ALA A 54 -2.60 -10.09 14.25
CA ALA A 54 -2.72 -11.35 14.98
C ALA A 54 -1.72 -12.41 14.48
N ARG A 55 -1.48 -12.48 13.17
CA ARG A 55 -0.57 -13.47 12.55
C ARG A 55 0.90 -13.22 12.89
N TYR A 56 1.30 -11.95 12.96
CA TYR A 56 2.71 -11.57 13.12
C TYR A 56 3.04 -11.02 14.51
N GLY A 57 2.08 -10.99 15.44
CA GLY A 57 2.26 -10.44 16.78
C GLY A 57 2.57 -8.94 16.76
N LEU A 58 2.07 -8.21 15.76
CA LEU A 58 2.23 -6.77 15.68
C LEU A 58 1.30 -6.11 16.70
N GLY A 59 1.86 -5.45 17.72
CA GLY A 59 1.08 -4.74 18.73
C GLY A 59 0.43 -3.46 18.20
N ASP A 60 -0.31 -2.75 19.05
CA ASP A 60 -1.07 -1.54 18.71
C ASP A 60 -0.23 -0.34 18.23
N ALA A 61 1.10 -0.46 18.26
CA ALA A 61 2.03 0.61 17.93
C ALA A 61 1.91 1.13 16.48
N ASP A 62 1.31 0.35 15.57
CA ASP A 62 1.10 0.78 14.18
C ASP A 62 -0.20 1.59 14.00
N ALA A 63 -1.21 1.36 14.85
CA ALA A 63 -2.43 2.17 14.84
C ALA A 63 -2.13 3.65 15.13
N ALA A 64 -1.10 3.91 15.94
CA ALA A 64 -0.62 5.25 16.31
C ALA A 64 0.18 5.97 15.21
N ARG A 65 0.52 5.31 14.09
CA ARG A 65 1.28 5.93 12.98
C ARG A 65 0.41 6.57 11.91
N THR A 66 -0.92 6.43 11.98
CA THR A 66 -1.83 7.17 11.10
C THR A 66 -1.83 8.64 11.53
N PRO A 67 -1.25 9.58 10.76
CA PRO A 67 -1.41 10.99 11.07
C PRO A 67 -2.87 11.34 10.76
N GLY A 68 -3.69 11.57 11.79
CA GLY A 68 -5.07 12.07 11.62
C GLY A 68 -6.19 11.25 12.27
N ALA A 69 -5.91 10.25 13.11
CA ALA A 69 -6.95 9.62 13.93
C ALA A 69 -6.86 10.09 15.40
N ALA A 70 -7.67 11.12 15.69
CA ALA A 70 -7.98 11.75 16.99
C ALA A 70 -6.90 12.62 17.66
#